data_AF-A0A6L8BAS8-F1
#
_entry.id   AF-A0A6L8BAS8-F1
#
_cell.length_a   1.000
_cell.length_b   1.000
_cell.length_c   1.000
_cell.angle_alpha   90.00
_cell.angle_beta   90.00
_cell.angle_gamma   90.00
#
_symmetry.space_group_name_H-M   'P 1'
#
loop_
_entity.id
_entity.type
_entity.pdbx_description
1 polymer ?
#
loop_
_entity_poly.entity_id
_entity_poly.type
_entity_poly.pdbx_seq_one_letter_code
_entity_poly.pdbx_strand_id
1 'polypeptide(L)'
;MFRNLHAAAFTLIAGCATNPNQVVSPRCDLFDDCFDRDRVRAFQILDHDTLIVEVGPYRCPFLVEVDGFDCQLAFAARPAFYDDDRRICPLDRAVLVTDVFAGGFPGDVCRVRDVRAISEDELLERYAAAGRIPPPPPTGTGELQVEEDLEATAPAVEPIDDSSVAESSVETEESS
;
A
#
# COMPACT_ATOMS: atom_id res chain seq x y z
N MET A 1 59.03 -48.90 -0.10
CA MET A 1 58.88 -47.97 1.05
C MET A 1 58.36 -46.65 0.48
N PHE A 2 57.20 -46.04 0.77
CA PHE A 2 56.06 -46.21 1.69
C PHE A 2 54.82 -45.68 0.93
N ARG A 3 53.78 -46.48 0.71
CA ARG A 3 52.45 -46.49 1.39
C ARG A 3 51.56 -45.25 1.18
N ASN A 4 50.49 -45.50 0.41
CA ASN A 4 49.23 -44.76 0.34
C ASN A 4 48.64 -44.48 1.74
N LEU A 5 48.15 -43.27 1.98
CA LEU A 5 47.19 -42.98 3.05
C LEU A 5 45.98 -42.26 2.46
N HIS A 6 44.83 -42.95 2.47
CA HIS A 6 43.51 -42.34 2.37
C HIS A 6 43.18 -41.71 3.72
N ALA A 7 42.89 -40.40 3.75
CA ALA A 7 42.27 -39.75 4.90
C ALA A 7 40.80 -39.52 4.57
N ALA A 8 39.93 -40.27 5.24
CA ALA A 8 38.48 -40.12 5.16
C ALA A 8 38.06 -38.78 5.76
N ALA A 9 37.38 -37.95 4.97
CA ALA A 9 36.74 -36.73 5.43
C ALA A 9 35.39 -37.09 6.08
N PHE A 10 35.30 -36.95 7.40
CA PHE A 10 34.03 -36.99 8.12
C PHE A 10 33.38 -35.61 8.04
N THR A 11 32.35 -35.48 7.22
CA THR A 11 31.51 -34.28 7.12
C THR A 11 30.49 -34.29 8.27
N LEU A 12 30.71 -33.45 9.28
CA LEU A 12 29.72 -33.16 10.33
C LEU A 12 28.63 -32.27 9.75
N ILE A 13 27.44 -32.85 9.53
CA ILE A 13 26.24 -32.09 9.13
C ILE A 13 25.71 -31.40 10.39
N ALA A 14 26.00 -30.11 10.54
CA ALA A 14 25.34 -29.26 11.53
C ALA A 14 23.90 -29.00 11.08
N GLY A 15 22.92 -29.60 11.75
CA GLY A 15 21.51 -29.32 11.54
C GLY A 15 21.13 -27.97 12.13
N CYS A 16 20.59 -27.06 11.30
CA CYS A 16 19.95 -25.84 11.77
C CYS A 16 18.59 -26.22 12.39
N ALA A 17 18.49 -26.17 13.71
CA ALA A 17 17.22 -26.31 14.41
C ALA A 17 16.46 -24.97 14.35
N THR A 18 15.49 -24.86 13.46
CA THR A 18 14.56 -23.71 13.41
C THR A 18 13.65 -23.77 14.63
N ASN A 19 13.66 -22.72 15.44
CA ASN A 19 12.89 -22.63 16.67
C ASN A 19 11.43 -22.23 16.33
N PRO A 20 10.42 -23.07 16.63
CA PRO A 20 9.04 -22.86 16.16
C PRO A 20 8.27 -21.73 16.87
N ASN A 21 8.88 -21.05 17.85
CA ASN A 21 8.24 -20.03 18.68
C ASN A 21 8.77 -18.61 18.44
N GLN A 22 9.31 -18.31 17.25
CA GLN A 22 9.53 -16.90 16.89
C GLN A 22 8.18 -16.29 16.51
N VAL A 23 7.58 -15.58 17.47
CA VAL A 23 6.59 -14.54 17.15
C VAL A 23 7.30 -13.59 16.21
N VAL A 24 6.93 -13.65 14.92
CA VAL A 24 7.45 -12.75 13.91
C VAL A 24 6.89 -11.38 14.24
N SER A 25 7.63 -10.58 15.00
CA SER A 25 7.32 -9.15 15.07
C SER A 25 7.37 -8.61 13.65
N PRO A 26 6.33 -7.90 13.18
CA PRO A 26 6.41 -7.24 11.89
C PRO A 26 7.65 -6.32 11.94
N ARG A 27 8.59 -6.54 11.01
CA ARG A 27 9.88 -5.84 11.00
C ARG A 27 9.73 -4.33 10.84
N CYS A 28 8.57 -3.92 10.33
CA CYS A 28 8.16 -2.54 10.13
C CYS A 28 6.91 -2.30 10.96
N ASP A 29 6.93 -1.25 11.77
CA ASP A 29 5.73 -0.78 12.44
C ASP A 29 4.89 -0.04 11.39
N LEU A 30 3.81 -0.66 10.94
CA LEU A 30 2.92 -0.09 9.93
C LEU A 30 1.92 0.91 10.54
N PHE A 31 1.95 1.11 11.86
CA PHE A 31 1.03 2.01 12.57
C PHE A 31 1.67 3.37 12.90
N ASP A 32 2.97 3.53 12.67
CA ASP A 32 3.64 4.82 12.78
C ASP A 32 3.69 5.47 11.40
N ASP A 33 2.92 6.54 11.21
CA ASP A 33 2.88 7.31 9.97
C ASP A 33 4.06 8.28 9.85
N CYS A 34 5.03 8.19 10.75
CA CYS A 34 6.22 9.02 10.74
C CYS A 34 7.49 8.20 10.59
N PHE A 35 8.53 8.82 10.03
CA PHE A 35 9.87 8.25 10.02
C PHE A 35 10.97 9.26 10.37
N ASP A 36 12.08 8.74 10.89
CA ASP A 36 13.29 9.53 11.17
C ASP A 36 14.08 9.76 9.87
N ARG A 37 14.27 11.03 9.49
CA ARG A 37 15.02 11.42 8.29
C ARG A 37 16.43 10.83 8.28
N ASP A 38 17.09 10.78 9.43
CA ASP A 38 18.49 10.35 9.51
C ASP A 38 18.62 8.82 9.30
N ARG A 39 17.49 8.11 9.29
CA ARG A 39 17.40 6.66 9.04
C ARG A 39 17.01 6.31 7.62
N VAL A 40 16.82 7.27 6.72
CA VAL A 40 16.53 7.01 5.30
C VAL A 40 17.71 6.30 4.63
N ARG A 41 17.42 5.26 3.88
CA ARG A 41 18.41 4.40 3.19
C ARG A 41 18.33 4.49 1.68
N ALA A 42 17.13 4.64 1.14
CA ALA A 42 16.91 4.73 -0.29
C ALA A 42 15.65 5.54 -0.59
N PHE A 43 15.61 6.05 -1.80
CA PHE A 43 14.46 6.74 -2.38
C PHE A 43 14.14 6.08 -3.72
N GLN A 44 12.85 5.91 -3.99
CA GLN A 44 12.39 5.43 -5.28
C GLN A 44 11.23 6.29 -5.75
N ILE A 45 11.44 7.01 -6.84
CA ILE A 45 10.45 7.93 -7.39
C ILE A 45 9.45 7.12 -8.21
N LEU A 46 8.21 7.11 -7.74
CA LEU A 46 7.12 6.42 -8.41
C LEU A 46 6.55 7.28 -9.51
N ASP A 47 6.26 8.54 -9.17
CA ASP A 47 5.62 9.48 -10.08
C ASP A 47 6.09 10.93 -9.82
N HIS A 48 5.40 11.91 -10.41
CA HIS A 48 5.76 13.33 -10.32
C HIS A 48 5.66 13.91 -8.90
N ASP A 49 4.73 13.42 -8.09
CA ASP A 49 4.43 13.90 -6.73
C ASP A 49 4.57 12.81 -5.64
N THR A 50 4.98 11.60 -6.04
CA THR A 50 4.95 10.42 -5.17
C THR A 50 6.29 9.69 -5.18
N LEU A 51 6.80 9.37 -3.99
CA LEU A 51 8.00 8.56 -3.81
C LEU A 51 7.87 7.52 -2.70
N ILE A 52 8.59 6.42 -2.84
CA ILE A 52 8.84 5.45 -1.78
C ILE A 52 10.15 5.80 -1.08
N VAL A 53 10.10 5.80 0.24
CA VAL A 53 11.27 6.00 1.11
C VAL A 53 11.50 4.72 1.91
N GLU A 54 12.70 4.17 1.82
CA GLU A 54 13.09 3.01 2.63
C GLU A 54 13.82 3.47 3.89
N VAL A 55 13.30 3.10 5.07
CA VAL A 55 13.80 3.59 6.35
C VAL A 55 14.34 2.45 7.22
N GLY A 56 15.46 2.73 7.89
CA GLY A 56 16.02 1.86 8.92
C GLY A 56 16.78 0.64 8.36
N PRO A 57 17.22 -0.27 9.24
CA PRO A 57 18.03 -1.42 8.85
C PRO A 57 17.23 -2.49 8.09
N TYR A 58 15.91 -2.51 8.25
CA TYR A 58 15.00 -3.45 7.59
C TYR A 58 14.37 -2.88 6.31
N ARG A 59 14.76 -1.66 5.89
CA ARG A 59 14.25 -0.98 4.69
C ARG A 59 12.71 -0.94 4.65
N CYS A 60 12.12 -0.43 5.72
CA CYS A 60 10.67 -0.29 5.80
C CYS A 60 10.18 0.73 4.78
N PRO A 61 9.25 0.37 3.89
CA PRO A 61 8.78 1.28 2.85
C PRO A 61 7.73 2.23 3.41
N PHE A 62 7.95 3.52 3.16
CA PHE A 62 6.98 4.58 3.39
C PHE A 62 6.57 5.17 2.06
N LEU A 63 5.27 5.32 1.85
CA LEU A 63 4.75 6.14 0.77
C LEU A 63 4.79 7.59 1.24
N VAL A 64 5.40 8.45 0.43
CA VAL A 64 5.45 9.89 0.68
C VAL A 64 4.84 10.59 -0.52
N GLU A 65 3.88 11.44 -0.23
CA GLU A 65 3.24 12.30 -1.22
C GLU A 65 3.67 13.74 -0.94
N VAL A 66 4.04 14.45 -1.99
CA VAL A 66 4.49 15.84 -1.89
C VAL A 66 3.62 16.76 -2.71
N ASP A 67 3.52 18.01 -2.27
CA ASP A 67 2.82 19.06 -2.99
C ASP A 67 3.60 20.37 -2.94
N GLY A 68 3.16 21.34 -3.74
CA GLY A 68 3.78 22.66 -3.81
C GLY A 68 4.18 23.06 -5.22
N PHE A 69 4.99 24.11 -5.31
CA PHE A 69 5.40 24.71 -6.57
C PHE A 69 6.59 23.96 -7.18
N ASP A 70 6.45 23.54 -8.44
CA ASP A 70 7.48 22.86 -9.25
C ASP A 70 8.06 21.57 -8.61
N CYS A 71 7.23 20.81 -7.87
CA CYS A 71 7.57 19.47 -7.39
C CYS A 71 7.61 18.45 -8.54
N GLN A 72 8.62 18.51 -9.42
CA GLN A 72 8.81 17.48 -10.45
C GLN A 72 9.82 16.44 -9.99
N LEU A 73 9.38 15.47 -9.20
CA LEU A 73 10.26 14.42 -8.68
C LEU A 73 10.96 13.63 -9.79
N ALA A 74 10.36 13.51 -10.97
CA ALA A 74 10.94 12.78 -12.10
C ALA A 74 12.38 13.23 -12.47
N PHE A 75 12.77 14.46 -12.13
CA PHE A 75 14.11 15.01 -12.40
C PHE A 75 15.02 15.07 -11.17
N ALA A 76 14.53 14.70 -9.98
CA ALA A 76 15.31 14.75 -8.76
C ALA A 76 16.31 13.59 -8.72
N ALA A 77 17.61 13.89 -8.82
CA ALA A 77 18.65 12.86 -8.73
C ALA A 77 18.98 12.52 -7.27
N ARG A 78 18.85 13.50 -6.36
CA ARG A 78 19.18 13.35 -4.93
C ARG A 78 18.15 14.06 -4.05
N PRO A 79 16.96 13.46 -3.85
CA PRO A 79 16.00 13.96 -2.87
C PRO A 79 16.56 13.86 -1.45
N ALA A 80 16.24 14.85 -0.62
CA ALA A 80 16.55 14.89 0.79
C ALA A 80 15.43 15.63 1.54
N PHE A 81 15.12 15.21 2.76
CA PHE A 81 14.13 15.90 3.57
C PHE A 81 14.77 16.99 4.44
N TYR A 82 14.05 18.07 4.67
CA TYR A 82 14.38 19.10 5.62
C TYR A 82 13.23 19.26 6.60
N ASP A 83 13.48 18.91 7.85
CA ASP A 83 12.58 19.13 8.97
C ASP A 83 13.43 19.45 10.21
N ASP A 84 12.91 20.31 11.09
CA ASP A 84 13.58 20.77 12.32
C ASP A 84 13.61 19.66 13.39
N ASP A 85 12.51 18.91 13.53
CA ASP A 85 12.34 17.82 14.48
C ASP A 85 12.98 16.51 13.98
N ARG A 86 13.54 16.54 12.75
CA ARG A 86 14.19 15.40 12.06
C ARG A 86 13.26 14.22 11.81
N ARG A 87 11.98 14.38 12.11
CA ARG A 87 10.94 13.39 11.89
C ARG A 87 10.06 13.90 10.75
N ILE A 88 9.74 13.01 9.84
CA ILE A 88 8.86 13.32 8.71
C ILE A 88 7.54 12.62 9.00
N CYS A 89 6.48 13.40 9.23
CA CYS A 89 5.13 12.92 9.48
C CYS A 89 4.13 13.52 8.47
N PRO A 90 2.87 13.04 8.44
CA PRO A 90 1.82 13.65 7.65
C PRO A 90 1.56 15.08 8.10
N LEU A 91 1.27 15.97 7.14
CA LEU A 91 0.89 17.38 7.40
C LEU A 91 1.95 18.22 8.14
N ASP A 92 3.14 17.68 8.37
CA ASP A 92 4.24 18.42 8.98
C ASP A 92 4.82 19.45 8.01
N ARG A 93 5.67 20.34 8.55
CA ARG A 93 6.37 21.35 7.75
C ARG A 93 7.60 20.80 7.01
N ALA A 94 7.72 19.48 6.92
CA ALA A 94 8.81 18.83 6.24
C ALA A 94 8.84 19.27 4.76
N VAL A 95 10.02 19.70 4.32
CA VAL A 95 10.29 20.11 2.95
C VAL A 95 11.12 19.04 2.28
N LEU A 96 10.73 18.65 1.07
CA LEU A 96 11.55 17.85 0.20
C LEU A 96 12.45 18.78 -0.64
N VAL A 97 13.75 18.64 -0.46
CA VAL A 97 14.78 19.35 -1.21
C VAL A 97 15.36 18.40 -2.23
N THR A 98 15.60 18.89 -3.44
CA THR A 98 16.28 18.11 -4.49
C THR A 98 17.42 18.93 -5.08
N ASP A 99 18.27 18.31 -5.87
CA ASP A 99 19.39 18.97 -6.53
C ASP A 99 18.97 19.97 -7.61
N VAL A 100 17.76 19.83 -8.15
CA VAL A 100 17.19 20.74 -9.16
C VAL A 100 16.28 21.81 -8.51
N PHE A 101 15.69 21.49 -7.35
CA PHE A 101 14.73 22.33 -6.65
C PHE A 101 15.28 22.74 -5.27
N ALA A 102 16.21 23.70 -5.28
CA ALA A 102 16.49 24.53 -4.12
C ALA A 102 15.79 25.88 -4.38
N GLY A 103 14.60 26.05 -3.82
CA GLY A 103 13.62 27.10 -4.16
C GLY A 103 14.23 28.46 -4.52
N GLY A 104 13.88 28.96 -5.71
CA GLY A 104 14.35 30.27 -6.19
C GLY A 104 13.69 31.45 -5.48
N PHE A 105 12.56 31.23 -4.80
CA PHE A 105 11.81 32.25 -4.07
C PHE A 105 11.32 31.75 -2.70
N PRO A 106 11.23 32.64 -1.69
CA PRO A 106 10.68 32.29 -0.38
C PRO A 106 9.19 31.96 -0.50
N GLY A 107 8.85 30.68 -0.36
CA GLY A 107 7.47 30.16 -0.46
C GLY A 107 7.32 29.00 -1.44
N ASP A 108 8.21 28.93 -2.45
CA ASP A 108 8.22 27.89 -3.47
C ASP A 108 9.03 26.69 -2.98
N VAL A 109 8.46 25.98 -2.01
CA VAL A 109 9.04 24.77 -1.43
C VAL A 109 8.18 23.56 -1.78
N CYS A 110 8.84 22.46 -2.10
CA CYS A 110 8.17 21.17 -2.23
C CYS A 110 7.95 20.59 -0.83
N ARG A 111 6.70 20.44 -0.41
CA ARG A 111 6.33 20.05 0.96
C ARG A 111 5.86 18.62 0.98
N VAL A 112 6.11 17.96 2.10
CA VAL A 112 5.49 16.68 2.39
C VAL A 112 4.03 16.92 2.74
N ARG A 113 3.14 16.31 1.99
CA ARG A 113 1.70 16.35 2.22
C ARG A 113 1.28 15.21 3.13
N ASP A 114 1.69 14.00 2.76
CA ASP A 114 1.30 12.77 3.43
C ASP A 114 2.48 11.80 3.53
N VAL A 115 2.47 11.02 4.61
CA VAL A 115 3.45 9.97 4.88
C VAL A 115 2.73 8.80 5.51
N ARG A 116 2.98 7.60 5.02
CA ARG A 116 2.48 6.40 5.69
C ARG A 116 3.34 5.21 5.42
N ALA A 117 3.45 4.35 6.42
CA ALA A 117 4.06 3.05 6.22
C ALA A 117 3.16 2.21 5.29
N ILE A 118 3.78 1.45 4.39
CA ILE A 118 3.05 0.55 3.48
C ILE A 118 3.50 -0.89 3.65
N SER A 119 2.59 -1.81 3.34
CA SER A 119 2.92 -3.25 3.32
C SER A 119 3.76 -3.60 2.09
N GLU A 120 4.38 -4.78 2.12
CA GLU A 120 5.12 -5.30 0.95
C GLU A 120 4.19 -5.57 -0.24
N ASP A 121 2.98 -6.06 0.01
CA ASP A 121 1.97 -6.27 -1.03
C ASP A 121 1.55 -4.94 -1.66
N GLU A 122 1.29 -3.91 -0.84
CA GLU A 122 0.97 -2.58 -1.35
C GLU A 122 2.13 -1.98 -2.14
N LEU A 123 3.38 -2.16 -1.68
CA LEU A 123 4.56 -1.70 -2.41
C LEU A 123 4.63 -2.33 -3.81
N LEU A 124 4.38 -3.64 -3.91
CA LEU A 124 4.35 -4.36 -5.18
C LEU A 124 3.23 -3.85 -6.09
N GLU A 125 2.03 -3.63 -5.56
CA GLU A 125 0.92 -3.06 -6.32
C GLU A 125 1.26 -1.67 -6.89
N ARG A 126 1.93 -0.81 -6.09
CA ARG A 126 2.38 0.51 -6.55
C ARG A 126 3.43 0.40 -7.65
N TYR A 127 4.39 -0.50 -7.52
CA TYR A 127 5.38 -0.74 -8.58
C TYR A 127 4.76 -1.30 -9.86
N ALA A 128 3.77 -2.17 -9.75
CA ALA A 128 3.02 -2.67 -10.89
C ALA A 128 2.24 -1.54 -11.58
N ALA A 129 1.52 -0.72 -10.80
CA ALA A 129 0.76 0.43 -11.30
C ALA A 129 1.66 1.47 -12.00
N ALA A 130 2.87 1.68 -11.48
CA ALA A 130 3.89 2.54 -12.08
C ALA A 130 4.63 1.89 -13.27
N GLY A 131 4.26 0.66 -13.67
CA GLY A 131 4.88 -0.06 -14.79
C GLY A 131 6.34 -0.48 -14.55
N ARG A 132 6.78 -0.54 -13.29
CA ARG A 132 8.14 -0.94 -12.89
C ARG A 132 8.31 -2.46 -12.88
N ILE A 133 7.23 -3.17 -12.58
CA ILE A 133 7.15 -4.64 -12.59
C ILE A 133 5.88 -5.07 -13.33
N PRO A 134 5.82 -6.31 -13.87
CA PRO A 134 4.56 -6.81 -14.43
C PRO A 134 3.47 -6.85 -13.34
N PRO A 135 2.20 -6.56 -13.69
CA PRO A 135 1.12 -6.66 -12.73
C PRO A 135 0.98 -8.09 -12.23
N PRO A 136 0.62 -8.29 -10.95
CA PRO A 136 0.34 -9.61 -10.43
C PRO A 136 -0.76 -10.27 -11.28
N PRO A 137 -0.70 -11.61 -11.48
CA PRO A 137 -1.79 -12.30 -12.14
C PRO A 137 -3.10 -12.05 -11.38
N PRO A 138 -4.24 -11.98 -12.06
CA PRO A 138 -5.51 -11.79 -11.39
C PRO A 138 -5.75 -12.91 -10.38
N THR A 139 -6.17 -12.54 -9.18
CA THR A 139 -6.52 -13.50 -8.12
C THR A 139 -7.86 -14.12 -8.48
N GLY A 140 -7.84 -15.37 -8.98
CA GLY A 140 -9.04 -16.15 -9.27
C GLY A 140 -9.02 -16.78 -10.66
N THR A 141 -9.82 -17.84 -10.84
CA THR A 141 -10.01 -18.50 -12.15
C THR A 141 -10.90 -17.71 -13.11
N GLY A 142 -11.50 -16.60 -12.64
CA GLY A 142 -12.54 -15.87 -13.36
C GLY A 142 -13.90 -16.57 -13.33
N GLU A 143 -14.05 -17.61 -12.51
CA GLU A 143 -15.31 -18.32 -12.35
C GLU A 143 -16.19 -17.61 -11.31
N LEU A 144 -17.35 -17.12 -11.74
CA LEU A 144 -18.42 -16.67 -10.84
C LEU A 144 -18.96 -17.90 -10.11
N GLN A 145 -18.77 -17.97 -8.80
CA GLN A 145 -19.51 -18.92 -7.97
C GLN A 145 -20.91 -18.35 -7.77
N VAL A 146 -21.87 -18.84 -8.56
CA VAL A 146 -23.29 -18.62 -8.27
C VAL A 146 -23.64 -19.61 -7.16
N GLU A 147 -23.87 -19.10 -5.95
CA GLU A 147 -24.56 -19.87 -4.92
C GLU A 147 -25.97 -20.17 -5.45
N GLU A 148 -26.13 -21.34 -6.06
CA GLU A 148 -27.44 -21.91 -6.35
C GLU A 148 -28.06 -22.31 -5.01
N ASP A 149 -28.72 -21.35 -4.36
CA ASP A 149 -29.72 -21.62 -3.34
C ASP A 149 -30.84 -22.44 -4.00
N LEU A 150 -30.66 -23.76 -3.93
CA LEU A 150 -31.73 -24.74 -3.95
C LEU A 150 -32.75 -24.32 -2.89
N GLU A 151 -33.91 -23.82 -3.31
CA GLU A 151 -35.16 -24.55 -3.10
C GLU A 151 -36.33 -23.84 -3.81
N ALA A 152 -37.00 -24.60 -4.67
CA ALA A 152 -38.31 -24.26 -5.17
C ALA A 152 -39.31 -24.19 -4.01
N THR A 153 -39.96 -23.05 -3.82
CA THR A 153 -41.35 -23.00 -3.33
C THR A 153 -42.02 -21.84 -4.03
N ALA A 154 -42.65 -22.15 -5.18
CA ALA A 154 -43.68 -21.28 -5.71
C ALA A 154 -44.82 -21.24 -4.69
N PRO A 155 -45.25 -20.07 -4.18
CA PRO A 155 -46.51 -19.99 -3.47
C PRO A 155 -47.63 -20.33 -4.46
N ALA A 156 -48.44 -21.33 -4.11
CA ALA A 156 -49.66 -21.62 -4.83
C ALA A 156 -50.55 -20.37 -4.82
N VAL A 157 -50.78 -19.80 -6.00
CA VAL A 157 -51.77 -18.73 -6.20
C VAL A 157 -53.14 -19.40 -6.24
N GLU A 158 -53.89 -19.31 -5.15
CA GLU A 158 -55.32 -19.63 -5.17
C GLU A 158 -56.07 -18.58 -6.01
N PRO A 159 -57.11 -18.98 -6.76
CA PRO A 159 -57.86 -18.06 -7.62
C PRO A 159 -58.66 -17.07 -6.75
N ILE A 160 -58.37 -15.78 -6.89
CA ILE A 160 -59.18 -14.72 -6.29
C ILE A 160 -60.38 -14.47 -7.21
N ASP A 161 -61.55 -14.78 -6.65
CA ASP A 161 -62.88 -14.57 -7.19
C ASP A 161 -63.17 -13.08 -7.46
N ASP A 162 -63.97 -12.86 -8.48
CA ASP A 162 -64.39 -11.60 -9.09
C ASP A 162 -65.41 -10.90 -8.18
N SER A 163 -65.13 -9.69 -7.68
CA SER A 163 -66.18 -8.70 -7.40
C SER A 163 -65.69 -7.30 -7.02
N SER A 164 -66.39 -6.33 -7.58
CA SER A 164 -66.54 -4.92 -7.20
C SER A 164 -65.57 -3.90 -7.82
N VAL A 165 -65.98 -3.49 -9.03
CA VAL A 165 -65.81 -2.14 -9.58
C VAL A 165 -66.56 -1.12 -8.72
N ALA A 166 -65.89 -0.04 -8.34
CA ALA A 166 -66.41 1.34 -8.20
C ALA A 166 -65.19 2.27 -7.99
N GLU A 167 -64.70 2.96 -9.03
CA GLU A 167 -64.97 4.38 -9.32
C GLU A 167 -65.06 5.32 -8.09
N SER A 168 -64.11 6.26 -7.99
CA SER A 168 -64.37 7.73 -8.06
C SER A 168 -63.53 8.58 -7.09
N SER A 169 -62.91 9.63 -7.67
CA SER A 169 -62.59 10.99 -7.16
C SER A 169 -61.57 11.15 -6.01
N VAL A 170 -60.43 11.85 -6.17
CA VAL A 170 -60.16 13.30 -6.37
C VAL A 170 -60.41 14.17 -5.11
N GLU A 171 -59.37 14.93 -4.72
CA GLU A 171 -59.23 16.17 -3.90
C GLU A 171 -57.92 16.01 -3.07
N THR A 172 -56.80 16.75 -3.21
CA THR A 172 -56.44 18.19 -3.30
C THR A 172 -56.60 18.98 -1.99
N GLU A 173 -55.60 19.84 -1.71
CA GLU A 173 -55.45 20.87 -0.64
C GLU A 173 -54.79 20.37 0.67
N GLU A 174 -53.56 20.77 1.03
CA GLU A 174 -53.02 22.11 1.38
C GLU A 174 -53.72 22.72 2.61
N SER A 175 -53.01 22.80 3.75
CA SER A 175 -52.96 24.02 4.59
C SER A 175 -52.02 23.83 5.79
N SER A 176 -51.04 24.75 5.86
CA SER A 176 -50.47 25.43 7.05
C SER A 176 -49.72 24.64 8.13
#